data_AF-A0A258UZY7-F1
#
_entry.id   AF-A0A258UZY7-F1
#
_cell.length_a   1.000
_cell.length_b   1.000
_cell.length_c   1.000
_cell.angle_alpha   90.00
_cell.angle_beta   90.00
_cell.angle_gamma   90.00
#
_symmetry.space_group_name_H-M   'P 1'
#
loop_
_entity.id
_entity.type
_entity.pdbx_description
1 polymer ?
#
loop_
_entity_poly.entity_id
_entity_poly.type
_entity_poly.pdbx_seq_one_letter_code
_entity_poly.pdbx_strand_id
1 'polypeptide(L)'
;MGVEGVSADKDTPSAGECCCKALADNPVIPMGGIGLDELVFASFRQTVRHGCDQWWLYVSTCLACRQNWMIAQDDRIYDNYYLRRISPAQLQEIEDFGLWPDEFLTYEQVLKLGKATGDVWAFLEPRSPALVTTAEDLRRERPDILVEEIAALLSITVQQAVGLLG
;
A
#
# COMPACT_ATOMS: atom_id res chain seq x y z
N MET A 1 -43.34 7.91 38.67
CA MET A 1 -42.30 8.55 37.84
C MET A 1 -41.25 7.48 37.58
N GLY A 2 -41.46 6.71 36.51
CA GLY A 2 -40.58 5.61 36.13
C GLY A 2 -39.89 5.96 34.82
N VAL A 3 -38.62 5.52 34.72
CA VAL A 3 -37.75 5.32 33.54
C VAL A 3 -37.62 6.53 32.58
N GLU A 4 -36.46 6.97 32.13
CA GLU A 4 -35.46 6.23 31.37
C GLU A 4 -34.11 6.95 31.49
N GLY A 5 -33.09 6.24 31.97
CA GLY A 5 -31.71 6.62 31.72
C GLY A 5 -31.34 6.10 30.34
N VAL A 6 -31.26 6.98 29.35
CA VAL A 6 -30.69 6.66 28.04
C VAL A 6 -29.19 6.48 28.22
N SER A 7 -28.79 5.21 28.31
CA SER A 7 -27.39 4.82 28.18
C SER A 7 -27.03 4.93 26.70
N ALA A 8 -26.48 6.07 26.30
CA ALA A 8 -25.85 6.23 25.00
C ALA A 8 -24.39 5.79 25.13
N ASP A 9 -24.18 4.48 25.07
CA ASP A 9 -22.87 3.90 24.85
C ASP A 9 -23.05 2.71 23.92
N LYS A 10 -22.43 2.81 22.73
CA LYS A 10 -21.68 1.76 22.00
C LYS A 10 -21.92 1.83 20.50
N ASP A 11 -21.00 2.52 19.83
CA ASP A 11 -20.44 2.08 18.55
C ASP A 11 -18.91 2.26 18.58
N THR A 12 -18.29 1.83 19.68
CA THR A 12 -16.85 1.58 19.71
C THR A 12 -16.66 0.07 19.58
N PRO A 13 -16.01 -0.42 18.50
CA PRO A 13 -15.70 -1.84 18.35
C PRO A 13 -14.95 -2.32 19.58
N SER A 14 -15.46 -3.38 20.21
CA SER A 14 -14.75 -4.02 21.33
C SER A 14 -13.39 -4.53 20.85
N ALA A 15 -12.41 -4.59 21.75
CA ALA A 15 -11.03 -5.04 21.50
C ALA A 15 -10.88 -6.52 21.05
N GLY A 16 -11.93 -7.14 20.48
CA GLY A 16 -11.96 -8.53 20.03
C GLY A 16 -12.49 -8.76 18.61
N GLU A 17 -13.04 -7.76 17.92
CA GLU A 17 -13.50 -7.93 16.53
C GLU A 17 -12.42 -7.49 15.54
N CYS A 18 -11.85 -8.46 14.81
CA CYS A 18 -10.86 -8.13 13.78
C CYS A 18 -11.51 -7.50 12.55
N CYS A 19 -11.25 -6.22 12.30
CA CYS A 19 -11.63 -5.51 11.07
C CYS A 19 -11.10 -6.19 9.80
N CYS A 20 -9.96 -6.86 9.90
CA CYS A 20 -9.28 -7.57 8.82
C CYS A 20 -10.09 -8.68 8.14
N LYS A 21 -11.10 -9.26 8.83
CA LYS A 21 -11.95 -10.32 8.27
C LYS A 21 -12.96 -9.75 7.27
N ALA A 22 -13.34 -8.49 7.43
CA ALA A 22 -14.26 -7.80 6.54
C ALA A 22 -13.57 -7.25 5.29
N LEU A 23 -12.24 -7.17 5.29
CA LEU A 23 -11.47 -6.76 4.12
C LEU A 23 -11.57 -7.81 3.00
N ALA A 24 -11.66 -7.32 1.76
CA ALA A 24 -11.52 -8.14 0.56
C ALA A 24 -10.15 -8.87 0.53
N ASP A 25 -9.93 -9.75 -0.45
CA ASP A 25 -8.64 -10.45 -0.58
C ASP A 25 -7.51 -9.53 -1.02
N ASN A 26 -7.82 -8.48 -1.80
CA ASN A 26 -6.86 -7.49 -2.26
C ASN A 26 -7.33 -6.05 -1.97
N PRO A 27 -7.45 -5.65 -0.68
CA PRO A 27 -7.95 -4.33 -0.35
C PRO A 27 -6.86 -3.26 -0.60
N VAL A 28 -7.31 -2.07 -0.96
CA VAL A 28 -6.48 -0.86 -1.01
C VAL A 28 -6.88 0.01 0.18
N ILE A 29 -5.88 0.41 0.96
CA ILE A 29 -6.08 1.20 2.16
C ILE A 29 -5.37 2.54 1.97
N PRO A 30 -6.09 3.65 1.77
CA PRO A 30 -5.49 4.97 1.69
C PRO A 30 -4.75 5.31 2.98
N MET A 31 -3.60 5.96 2.85
CA MET A 31 -2.85 6.50 3.98
C MET A 31 -3.52 7.79 4.46
N GLY A 32 -3.74 7.89 5.78
CA GLY A 32 -4.38 9.04 6.40
C GLY A 32 -5.88 9.18 6.11
N GLY A 33 -6.35 10.43 6.03
CA GLY A 33 -7.76 10.75 5.85
C GLY A 33 -8.60 10.46 7.09
N ILE A 34 -9.50 9.47 7.00
CA ILE A 34 -10.43 9.10 8.09
C ILE A 34 -9.82 8.13 9.12
N GLY A 35 -8.53 7.77 8.99
CA GLY A 35 -7.80 6.89 9.92
C GLY A 35 -8.07 5.39 9.71
N LEU A 36 -8.49 4.97 8.51
CA LEU A 36 -8.73 3.56 8.21
C LEU A 36 -7.43 2.74 8.28
N ASP A 37 -6.33 3.31 7.79
CA ASP A 37 -4.99 2.76 7.92
C ASP A 37 -4.62 2.54 9.39
N GLU A 38 -4.77 3.55 10.25
CA GLU A 38 -4.50 3.41 11.68
C GLU A 38 -5.31 2.26 12.30
N LEU A 39 -6.60 2.15 11.98
CA LEU A 39 -7.47 1.10 12.48
C LEU A 39 -7.07 -0.30 12.01
N VAL A 40 -6.73 -0.46 10.73
CA VAL A 40 -6.32 -1.77 10.19
C VAL A 40 -4.96 -2.17 10.76
N PHE A 41 -3.98 -1.26 10.69
CA PHE A 41 -2.60 -1.52 11.07
C PHE A 41 -2.38 -1.59 12.58
N ALA A 42 -3.27 -1.05 13.42
CA ALA A 42 -3.25 -1.24 14.87
C ALA A 42 -3.24 -2.72 15.28
N SER A 43 -3.83 -3.59 14.46
CA SER A 43 -3.87 -5.03 14.71
C SER A 43 -2.75 -5.81 14.01
N PHE A 44 -1.91 -5.17 13.19
CA PHE A 44 -0.92 -5.84 12.35
C PHE A 44 0.45 -5.82 13.01
N ARG A 45 1.16 -6.94 12.87
CA ARG A 45 2.57 -7.03 13.19
C ARG A 45 3.33 -7.42 11.93
N GLN A 46 4.27 -6.57 11.51
CA GLN A 46 5.20 -6.92 10.44
C GLN A 46 6.04 -8.12 10.87
N THR A 47 6.02 -9.18 10.07
CA THR A 47 6.69 -10.46 10.36
C THR A 47 7.89 -10.70 9.46
N VAL A 48 7.77 -10.37 8.18
CA VAL A 48 8.84 -10.56 7.19
C VAL A 48 8.99 -9.26 6.40
N ARG A 49 10.22 -8.84 6.13
CA ARG A 49 10.49 -7.80 5.13
C ARG A 49 11.14 -8.46 3.93
N HIS A 50 10.83 -8.01 2.72
CA HIS A 50 11.53 -8.50 1.54
C HIS A 50 13.05 -8.26 1.65
N GLY A 51 13.43 -7.11 2.20
CA GLY A 51 14.83 -6.70 2.32
C GLY A 51 15.35 -6.01 1.06
N CYS A 52 16.64 -5.66 1.06
CA CYS A 52 17.29 -4.89 0.00
C CYS A 52 16.68 -3.48 -0.20
N ASP A 53 16.75 -2.95 -1.42
CA ASP A 53 16.24 -1.64 -1.82
C ASP A 53 14.70 -1.58 -1.94
N GLN A 54 14.00 -2.71 -1.75
CA GLN A 54 12.55 -2.83 -1.87
C GLN A 54 11.85 -2.47 -0.57
N TRP A 55 12.03 -1.23 -0.14
CA TRP A 55 11.52 -0.70 1.12
C TRP A 55 10.00 -0.79 1.25
N TRP A 56 9.28 -0.86 0.13
CA TRP A 56 7.82 -0.90 0.06
C TRP A 56 7.20 -2.26 0.37
N LEU A 57 7.95 -3.37 0.28
CA LEU A 57 7.38 -4.74 0.30
C LEU A 57 7.69 -5.49 1.60
N TYR A 58 6.62 -5.96 2.25
CA TYR A 58 6.72 -6.75 3.48
C TYR A 58 5.50 -7.65 3.69
N VAL A 59 5.58 -8.54 4.67
CA VAL A 59 4.46 -9.31 5.20
C VAL A 59 4.11 -8.82 6.59
N SER A 60 2.82 -8.69 6.85
CA SER A 60 2.26 -8.51 8.19
C SER A 60 1.28 -9.61 8.53
N THR A 61 1.27 -9.99 9.81
CA THR A 61 0.27 -10.89 10.38
C THR A 61 -0.63 -10.12 11.33
N CYS A 62 -1.94 -10.25 11.17
CA CYS A 62 -2.89 -9.71 12.12
C CYS A 62 -2.80 -10.48 13.44
N LEU A 63 -2.63 -9.76 14.55
CA LEU A 63 -2.55 -10.31 15.90
C LEU A 63 -3.89 -10.86 16.40
N ALA A 64 -5.02 -10.32 15.92
CA ALA A 64 -6.35 -10.73 16.36
C ALA A 64 -6.85 -12.01 15.68
N CYS A 65 -6.68 -12.15 14.35
CA CYS A 65 -7.21 -13.30 13.61
C CYS A 65 -6.15 -14.22 12.99
N ARG A 66 -4.85 -13.86 13.08
CA ARG A 66 -3.72 -14.59 12.49
C ARG A 66 -3.68 -14.63 10.97
N GLN A 67 -4.50 -13.82 10.27
CA GLN A 67 -4.40 -13.65 8.82
C GLN A 67 -3.06 -13.02 8.44
N ASN A 68 -2.40 -13.60 7.43
CA ASN A 68 -1.20 -13.07 6.82
C ASN A 68 -1.55 -12.21 5.60
N TRP A 69 -0.82 -11.11 5.45
CA TRP A 69 -0.98 -10.13 4.38
C TRP A 69 0.38 -9.81 3.80
N MET A 70 0.53 -10.00 2.49
CA MET A 70 1.60 -9.33 1.75
C MET A 70 1.17 -7.89 1.50
N ILE A 71 2.06 -6.93 1.76
CA ILE A 71 1.75 -5.51 1.73
C ILE A 71 2.78 -4.78 0.89
N ALA A 72 2.32 -4.00 -0.08
CA ALA A 72 3.09 -2.98 -0.75
C ALA A 72 2.66 -1.61 -0.24
N GLN A 73 3.63 -0.80 0.18
CA GLN A 73 3.46 0.57 0.62
C GLN A 73 3.88 1.53 -0.49
N ASP A 74 2.98 2.43 -0.90
CA ASP A 74 3.33 3.57 -1.73
C ASP A 74 3.02 4.87 -0.99
N ASP A 75 4.03 5.45 -0.37
CA ASP A 75 3.99 6.74 0.34
C ASP A 75 4.65 7.87 -0.47
N ARG A 76 5.00 7.61 -1.74
CA ARG A 76 5.63 8.61 -2.61
C ARG A 76 4.65 9.19 -3.60
N ILE A 77 3.80 8.37 -4.22
CA ILE A 77 2.97 8.78 -5.35
C ILE A 77 1.48 8.76 -5.02
N TYR A 78 0.94 7.62 -4.60
CA TYR A 78 -0.50 7.44 -4.43
C TYR A 78 -0.98 7.40 -2.98
N ASP A 79 -0.08 7.44 -1.99
CA ASP A 79 -0.40 7.39 -0.55
C ASP A 79 -1.35 6.23 -0.21
N ASN A 80 -0.97 5.01 -0.60
CA ASN A 80 -1.79 3.81 -0.43
C ASN A 80 -0.98 2.61 0.09
N TYR A 81 -1.63 1.78 0.90
CA TYR A 81 -1.22 0.40 1.12
C TYR A 81 -2.03 -0.54 0.22
N TYR A 82 -1.34 -1.36 -0.56
CA TYR A 82 -1.94 -2.44 -1.35
C TYR A 82 -1.69 -3.75 -0.61
N LEU A 83 -2.77 -4.42 -0.23
CA LEU A 83 -2.67 -5.66 0.53
C LEU A 83 -3.08 -6.82 -0.36
N ARG A 84 -2.47 -7.98 -0.12
CA ARG A 84 -2.90 -9.27 -0.64
C ARG A 84 -2.98 -10.26 0.49
N ARG A 85 -4.13 -10.91 0.63
CA ARG A 85 -4.33 -12.02 1.57
C ARG A 85 -3.45 -13.20 1.12
N ILE A 86 -2.57 -13.68 1.99
CA ILE A 86 -1.74 -14.86 1.71
C ILE A 86 -2.04 -15.98 2.70
N SER A 87 -1.96 -17.21 2.21
CA SER A 87 -2.14 -18.41 3.02
C SER A 87 -0.91 -18.68 3.92
N PRO A 88 -1.03 -19.51 4.96
CA PRO A 88 0.14 -19.97 5.72
C PRO A 88 1.19 -20.68 4.87
N ALA A 89 0.79 -21.41 3.83
CA ALA A 89 1.72 -22.08 2.92
C ALA A 89 2.55 -21.08 2.11
N GLN A 90 1.92 -20.02 1.60
CA GLN A 90 2.63 -18.95 0.88
C GLN A 90 3.56 -18.15 1.80
N LEU A 91 3.15 -17.92 3.06
CA LEU A 91 4.07 -17.33 4.04
C LEU A 91 5.32 -18.21 4.24
N GLN A 92 5.13 -19.51 4.38
CA GLN A 92 6.24 -20.45 4.53
C GLN A 92 7.15 -20.45 3.29
N GLU A 93 6.60 -20.39 2.08
CA GLU A 93 7.37 -20.28 0.84
C GLU A 93 8.20 -19.00 0.78
N ILE A 94 7.65 -17.88 1.25
CA ILE A 94 8.38 -16.61 1.37
C ILE A 94 9.51 -16.74 2.39
N GLU A 95 9.24 -17.30 3.57
CA GLU A 95 10.21 -17.41 4.66
C GLU A 95 11.37 -18.36 4.33
N ASP A 96 11.08 -19.51 3.73
CA ASP A 96 12.07 -20.56 3.47
C ASP A 96 12.85 -20.34 2.17
N PHE A 97 12.19 -19.80 1.15
CA PHE A 97 12.74 -19.76 -0.21
C PHE A 97 12.80 -18.35 -0.82
N GLY A 98 12.26 -17.33 -0.14
CA GLY A 98 12.17 -15.99 -0.70
C GLY A 98 11.27 -15.91 -1.94
N LEU A 99 10.27 -16.80 -2.04
CA LEU A 99 9.34 -16.85 -3.17
C LEU A 99 8.17 -15.90 -2.94
N TRP A 100 8.39 -14.63 -3.27
CA TRP A 100 7.36 -13.59 -3.20
C TRP A 100 6.46 -13.61 -4.44
N PRO A 101 5.13 -13.49 -4.28
CA PRO A 101 4.24 -13.26 -5.41
C PRO A 101 4.62 -12.01 -6.21
N ASP A 102 4.58 -12.13 -7.53
CA ASP A 102 5.14 -11.12 -8.46
C ASP A 102 4.47 -9.74 -8.40
N GLU A 103 3.24 -9.65 -7.90
CA GLU A 103 2.39 -8.45 -8.02
C GLU A 103 3.00 -7.19 -7.39
N PHE A 104 3.86 -7.35 -6.39
CA PHE A 104 4.49 -6.24 -5.67
C PHE A 104 6.03 -6.23 -5.80
N LEU A 105 6.60 -7.10 -6.65
CA LEU A 105 8.05 -7.29 -6.74
C LEU A 105 8.79 -6.09 -7.32
N THR A 106 8.16 -5.29 -8.17
CA THR A 106 8.76 -4.04 -8.68
C THR A 106 7.94 -2.85 -8.25
N TYR A 107 8.59 -1.71 -8.00
CA TYR A 107 7.85 -0.51 -7.66
C TYR A 107 6.99 -0.05 -8.84
N GLU A 108 7.42 -0.32 -10.08
CA GLU A 108 6.58 -0.14 -11.26
C GLU A 108 5.23 -0.88 -11.17
N GLN A 109 5.21 -2.14 -10.73
CA GLN A 109 3.96 -2.88 -10.57
C GLN A 109 3.08 -2.29 -9.47
N VAL A 110 3.68 -1.80 -8.37
CA VAL A 110 2.96 -1.09 -7.31
C VAL A 110 2.31 0.19 -7.84
N LEU A 111 3.02 0.97 -8.66
CA LEU A 111 2.46 2.17 -9.31
C LEU A 111 1.35 1.84 -10.31
N LYS A 112 1.46 0.72 -11.05
CA LYS A 112 0.37 0.25 -11.93
C LYS A 112 -0.90 -0.06 -11.15
N LEU A 113 -0.77 -0.64 -9.96
CA LEU A 113 -1.90 -0.88 -9.07
C LEU A 113 -2.48 0.45 -8.57
N GLY A 114 -1.63 1.36 -8.07
CA GLY A 114 -2.06 2.68 -7.63
C GLY A 114 -2.83 3.45 -8.68
N LYS A 115 -2.37 3.42 -9.92
CA LYS A 115 -3.11 4.00 -11.06
C LYS A 115 -4.46 3.33 -11.31
N ALA A 116 -4.54 2.00 -11.16
CA ALA A 116 -5.74 1.24 -11.45
C ALA A 116 -6.82 1.34 -10.36
N THR A 117 -6.41 1.58 -9.11
CA THR A 117 -7.30 1.51 -7.93
C THR A 117 -7.39 2.80 -7.13
N GLY A 118 -6.42 3.69 -7.27
CA GLY A 118 -6.33 4.92 -6.48
C GLY A 118 -7.06 6.09 -7.13
N ASP A 119 -7.44 7.05 -6.29
CA ASP A 119 -7.83 8.37 -6.77
C ASP A 119 -6.61 9.06 -7.40
N VAL A 120 -6.83 9.82 -8.47
CA VAL A 120 -5.76 10.57 -9.14
C VAL A 120 -5.58 11.88 -8.40
N TRP A 121 -4.49 11.99 -7.63
CA TRP A 121 -4.09 13.23 -6.98
C TRP A 121 -3.06 13.95 -7.85
N ALA A 122 -3.17 15.27 -7.93
CA ALA A 122 -2.20 16.10 -8.64
C ALA A 122 -1.16 16.62 -7.66
N PHE A 123 0.11 16.32 -7.90
CA PHE A 123 1.21 17.00 -7.22
C PHE A 123 1.16 18.50 -7.54
N LEU A 124 1.09 19.32 -6.49
CA LEU A 124 1.10 20.78 -6.63
C LEU A 124 2.46 21.30 -7.12
N GLU A 125 3.55 20.64 -6.70
CA GLU A 125 4.91 20.95 -7.10
C GLU A 125 5.33 20.01 -8.25
N PRO A 126 5.49 20.51 -9.49
CA PRO A 126 5.82 19.69 -10.65
C PRO A 126 7.15 18.96 -10.57
N ARG A 127 8.09 19.42 -9.73
CA ARG A 127 9.38 18.75 -9.46
C ARG A 127 9.51 18.32 -8.00
N SER A 128 8.43 17.79 -7.41
CA SER A 128 8.49 17.29 -6.04
C SER A 128 9.60 16.21 -5.92
N PRO A 129 10.32 16.15 -4.78
CA PRO A 129 11.37 15.14 -4.59
C PRO A 129 10.88 13.70 -4.79
N ALA A 130 9.62 13.42 -4.42
CA ALA A 130 8.99 12.11 -4.62
C ALA A 130 8.83 11.76 -6.10
N LEU A 131 8.39 12.71 -6.93
CA LEU A 131 8.26 12.52 -8.39
C LEU A 131 9.63 12.30 -9.04
N VAL A 132 10.61 13.14 -8.71
CA VAL A 132 11.97 13.05 -9.28
C VAL A 132 12.60 11.70 -8.92
N THR A 133 12.64 11.37 -7.63
CA THR A 133 13.26 10.12 -7.13
C THR A 133 12.57 8.91 -7.76
N THR A 134 11.24 8.90 -7.84
CA THR A 134 10.51 7.78 -8.43
C THR A 134 10.77 7.65 -9.93
N ALA A 135 10.82 8.76 -10.68
CA ALA A 135 11.15 8.72 -12.10
C ALA A 135 12.58 8.21 -12.36
N GLU A 136 13.53 8.59 -11.51
CA GLU A 136 14.91 8.09 -11.57
C GLU A 136 15.00 6.60 -11.23
N ASP A 137 14.30 6.16 -10.18
CA ASP A 137 14.21 4.75 -9.79
C ASP A 137 13.63 3.89 -10.92
N LEU A 138 12.54 4.34 -11.57
CA LEU A 138 11.95 3.66 -12.71
C LEU A 138 12.94 3.50 -13.88
N ARG A 139 13.70 4.54 -14.24
CA ARG A 139 14.72 4.44 -15.30
C ARG A 139 15.89 3.57 -14.89
N ARG A 140 16.26 3.56 -13.61
CA ARG A 140 17.35 2.73 -13.11
C ARG A 140 16.99 1.26 -13.18
N GLU A 141 15.75 0.90 -12.84
CA GLU A 141 15.23 -0.48 -12.89
C GLU A 141 14.92 -0.93 -14.32
N ARG A 142 14.37 -0.05 -15.15
CA ARG A 142 14.04 -0.32 -16.56
C ARG A 142 14.59 0.79 -17.47
N PRO A 143 15.87 0.71 -17.90
CA PRO A 143 16.53 1.78 -18.67
C PRO A 143 15.88 2.13 -20.01
N ASP A 144 15.10 1.22 -20.58
CA ASP A 144 14.35 1.36 -21.82
C ASP A 144 12.91 1.86 -21.62
N ILE A 145 12.49 2.17 -20.39
CA ILE A 145 11.17 2.74 -20.10
C ILE A 145 10.98 4.06 -20.85
N LEU A 146 9.83 4.19 -21.52
CA LEU A 146 9.50 5.41 -22.25
C LEU A 146 9.05 6.53 -21.30
N VAL A 147 9.28 7.78 -21.69
CA VAL A 147 8.87 8.93 -20.86
C VAL A 147 7.35 8.99 -20.73
N GLU A 148 6.62 8.56 -21.75
CA GLU A 148 5.16 8.41 -21.74
C GLU A 148 4.70 7.38 -20.71
N GLU A 149 5.45 6.29 -20.52
CA GLU A 149 5.16 5.29 -19.50
C GLU A 149 5.39 5.85 -18.10
N ILE A 150 6.48 6.57 -17.87
CA ILE A 150 6.76 7.26 -16.60
C ILE A 150 5.64 8.25 -16.30
N ALA A 151 5.28 9.11 -17.25
CA ALA A 151 4.20 10.07 -17.10
C ALA A 151 2.88 9.37 -16.72
N ALA A 152 2.58 8.26 -17.39
CA ALA A 152 1.39 7.47 -17.15
C ALA A 152 1.38 6.76 -15.79
N LEU A 153 2.53 6.34 -15.26
CA LEU A 153 2.68 5.70 -13.94
C LEU A 153 2.65 6.69 -12.78
N LEU A 154 3.07 7.94 -13.02
CA LEU A 154 3.08 8.99 -12.00
C LEU A 154 1.84 9.88 -12.07
N SER A 155 0.89 9.57 -12.96
CA SER A 155 -0.30 10.39 -13.23
C SER A 155 0.00 11.87 -13.53
N ILE A 156 1.09 12.13 -14.26
CA ILE A 156 1.52 13.47 -14.70
C ILE A 156 1.51 13.57 -16.23
N THR A 157 1.69 14.79 -16.75
CA THR A 157 1.85 15.00 -18.19
C THR A 157 3.22 14.55 -18.69
N VAL A 158 3.31 14.18 -19.97
CA VAL A 158 4.60 13.85 -20.63
C VAL A 158 5.59 14.99 -20.51
N GLN A 159 5.14 16.24 -20.65
CA GLN A 159 6.01 17.42 -20.49
C GLN A 159 6.59 17.53 -19.08
N GLN A 160 5.81 17.24 -18.04
CA GLN A 160 6.31 17.19 -16.67
C GLN A 160 7.32 16.06 -16.51
N ALA A 161 7.04 14.86 -17.02
CA ALA A 161 7.96 13.72 -16.94
C ALA A 161 9.29 13.99 -17.65
N VAL A 162 9.28 14.64 -18.83
CA VAL A 162 10.52 15.13 -19.49
C VAL A 162 11.29 16.07 -18.57
N GLY A 163 10.59 16.99 -17.91
CA GLY A 163 11.17 17.94 -16.97
C GLY A 163 11.78 17.28 -15.73
N LEU A 164 11.25 16.16 -15.24
CA LEU A 164 11.82 15.43 -14.10
C LEU A 164 13.18 14.81 -14.43
N LEU A 165 13.36 14.39 -15.68
CA LEU A 165 14.48 13.57 -16.16
C LEU A 165 15.59 14.37 -16.86
N GLY A 166 15.44 15.69 -16.92
CA GLY A 166 16.34 16.65 -17.58
C GLY A 166 16.95 17.67 -16.64
#